data_AF-A0A921ZQQ5-F1
#
_entry.id   AF-A0A921ZQQ5-F1
#
_cell.length_a   1.000
_cell.length_b   1.000
_cell.length_c   1.000
_cell.angle_alpha   90.00
_cell.angle_beta   90.00
_cell.angle_gamma   90.00
#
_symmetry.space_group_name_H-M   'P 1'
#
loop_
_entity.id
_entity.type
_entity.pdbx_description
1 polymer ?
#
loop_
_entity_poly.entity_id
_entity_poly.type
_entity_poly.pdbx_seq_one_letter_code
_entity_poly.pdbx_strand_id
1 'polypeptide(L)'
;MKPIYARLVPFAAVCGANFINIPMMRSNELINGTPVFTPDGQRVGESKTAARSGIALVCISRVLMAVPGMTITPVITNYATRRGMFCKYPMAVVPFQLFLVGLCVTFATPLCCALFSQQAQISIDRLEADLKEEVKKKYPKVTELTFNKGL
;
A
#
# COMPACT_ATOMS: atom_id res chain seq x y z
N MET A 1 10.14 -24.38 -20.67
CA MET A 1 9.79 -23.96 -19.28
C MET A 1 8.42 -23.30 -19.31
N LYS A 2 7.48 -23.70 -18.43
CA LYS A 2 6.08 -23.23 -18.47
C LYS A 2 6.03 -21.69 -18.36
N PRO A 3 5.47 -20.96 -19.34
CA PRO A 3 5.55 -19.50 -19.47
C PRO A 3 4.81 -18.69 -18.38
N ILE A 4 4.24 -19.38 -17.38
CA ILE A 4 3.48 -18.77 -16.29
C ILE A 4 4.42 -18.24 -15.20
N TYR A 5 5.48 -18.99 -14.84
CA TYR A 5 6.42 -18.57 -13.79
C TYR A 5 7.21 -17.32 -14.20
N ALA A 6 7.63 -17.21 -15.47
CA ALA A 6 8.32 -16.03 -15.99
C ALA A 6 7.46 -14.75 -15.94
N ARG A 7 6.12 -14.87 -15.99
CA ARG A 7 5.19 -13.74 -15.86
C ARG A 7 4.97 -13.29 -14.41
N LEU A 8 5.26 -14.15 -13.43
CA LEU A 8 5.17 -13.81 -12.00
C LEU A 8 6.44 -13.14 -11.47
N VAL A 9 7.57 -13.25 -12.19
CA VAL A 9 8.84 -12.63 -11.80
C VAL A 9 8.73 -11.11 -11.62
N PRO A 10 8.11 -10.33 -12.54
CA PRO A 10 7.92 -8.89 -12.36
C PRO A 10 7.04 -8.57 -11.15
N PHE A 11 6.02 -9.38 -10.89
CA PHE A 11 5.13 -9.20 -9.76
C PHE A 11 5.85 -9.45 -8.42
N ALA A 12 6.61 -10.54 -8.33
CA ALA A 12 7.42 -10.86 -7.16
C ALA A 12 8.49 -9.78 -6.91
N ALA A 13 9.14 -9.27 -7.96
CA ALA A 13 10.12 -8.19 -7.86
C ALA A 13 9.49 -6.89 -7.32
N VAL A 14 8.31 -6.49 -7.83
CA VAL A 14 7.60 -5.31 -7.34
C VAL A 14 7.09 -5.49 -5.93
N CYS A 15 6.61 -6.67 -5.56
CA CYS A 15 6.28 -6.97 -4.17
C CYS A 15 7.50 -6.78 -3.28
N GLY A 16 8.61 -7.48 -3.57
CA GLY A 16 9.84 -7.38 -2.78
C GLY A 16 10.36 -5.94 -2.66
N ALA A 17 10.35 -5.19 -3.76
CA ALA A 17 10.78 -3.79 -3.77
C ALA A 17 9.90 -2.91 -2.86
N ASN A 18 8.57 -3.04 -2.91
CA ASN A 18 7.67 -2.27 -2.05
C ASN A 18 7.80 -2.67 -0.58
N PHE A 19 7.97 -3.96 -0.29
CA PHE A 19 8.17 -4.46 1.07
C PHE A 19 9.50 -4.04 1.70
N ILE A 20 10.52 -3.70 0.91
CA ILE A 20 11.80 -3.20 1.41
C ILE A 20 11.81 -1.67 1.48
N ASN A 21 11.35 -1.00 0.42
CA ASN A 21 11.46 0.46 0.28
C ASN A 21 10.63 1.22 1.33
N ILE A 22 9.39 0.79 1.59
CA ILE A 22 8.49 1.53 2.48
C ILE A 22 8.92 1.44 3.96
N PRO A 23 9.27 0.25 4.52
CA PRO A 23 9.82 0.19 5.86
C PRO A 23 11.15 0.93 5.99
N MET A 24 11.96 0.99 4.93
CA MET A 24 13.21 1.73 4.93
C MET A 24 12.97 3.24 4.98
N MET A 25 12.07 3.78 4.14
CA MET A 25 11.69 5.20 4.18
C MET A 25 11.02 5.59 5.50
N ARG A 26 10.23 4.69 6.10
CA ARG A 26 9.55 4.91 7.38
C ARG A 26 10.25 4.24 8.57
N SER A 27 11.56 4.05 8.48
CA SER A 27 12.35 3.40 9.53
C SER A 27 12.28 4.17 10.86
N ASN A 28 12.21 5.50 10.79
CA ASN A 28 12.08 6.36 11.97
C ASN A 28 10.76 6.13 12.73
N GLU A 29 9.66 5.88 12.01
CA GLU A 29 8.35 5.52 12.59
C GLU A 29 8.38 4.11 13.21
N LEU A 30 9.19 3.20 12.66
CA LEU A 30 9.37 1.84 13.19
C LEU A 30 10.19 1.82 14.49
N ILE A 31 11.17 2.72 14.61
CA ILE A 31 12.12 2.80 15.73
C ILE A 31 11.54 3.63 16.88
N ASN A 32 11.01 4.82 16.58
CA ASN A 32 10.51 5.78 17.59
C ASN A 32 9.02 5.58 17.86
N GLY A 33 8.25 5.12 16.87
CA GLY A 33 6.80 4.97 16.95
C GLY A 33 6.06 6.03 16.14
N THR A 34 4.77 5.80 15.93
CA THR A 34 3.87 6.78 15.27
C THR A 34 2.97 7.45 16.30
N PRO A 35 2.71 8.77 16.19
CA PRO A 35 1.83 9.46 17.11
C PRO A 35 0.41 8.93 17.00
N VAL A 36 -0.16 8.55 18.15
CA VAL A 36 -1.52 8.04 18.28
C VAL A 36 -2.38 9.10 18.96
N PHE A 37 -3.59 9.31 18.44
CA PHE A 37 -4.54 10.32 18.92
C PHE A 37 -5.80 9.65 19.49
N THR A 38 -6.39 10.29 20.50
CA THR A 38 -7.74 9.97 20.97
C THR A 38 -8.80 10.45 19.98
N PRO A 39 -10.04 9.93 20.05
CA PRO A 39 -11.17 10.44 19.25
C PRO A 39 -11.42 11.94 19.45
N ASP A 40 -11.09 12.47 20.63
CA ASP A 40 -11.17 13.89 20.98
C ASP A 40 -10.00 14.73 20.40
N GLY A 41 -9.13 14.12 19.59
CA GLY A 41 -8.01 14.81 18.93
C GLY A 41 -6.78 15.03 19.82
N GLN A 42 -6.75 14.51 21.05
CA GLN A 42 -5.58 14.64 21.92
C GLN A 42 -4.53 13.57 21.63
N ARG A 43 -3.27 14.01 21.50
CA ARG A 43 -2.11 13.11 21.32
C ARG A 43 -1.86 12.33 22.60
N VAL A 44 -1.88 11.00 22.51
CA VAL A 44 -1.74 10.10 23.66
C VAL A 44 -0.30 9.66 23.86
N GLY A 45 0.42 9.42 22.76
CA GLY A 45 1.80 8.94 22.80
C GLY A 45 2.25 8.42 21.43
N GLU A 46 3.41 7.78 21.39
CA GLU A 46 3.96 7.15 20.18
C GLU A 46 3.86 5.64 20.29
N SER A 47 3.23 4.97 19.32
CA SER A 47 3.11 3.51 19.30
C SER A 47 3.88 2.88 18.14
N LYS A 48 4.70 1.88 18.45
CA LYS A 48 5.47 1.11 17.46
C LYS A 48 4.61 0.06 16.77
N THR A 49 3.63 -0.51 17.49
CA THR A 49 2.69 -1.50 16.93
C THR A 49 1.76 -0.87 15.88
N ALA A 50 1.31 0.37 16.12
CA ALA A 50 0.55 1.14 15.14
C ALA A 50 1.39 1.42 13.88
N ALA A 51 2.65 1.82 14.05
CA ALA A 51 3.59 2.08 12.95
C ALA A 51 3.79 0.84 12.06
N ARG A 52 4.08 -0.32 12.66
CA ARG A 52 4.27 -1.59 11.93
C ARG A 52 3.03 -1.99 11.14
N SER A 53 1.86 -1.94 11.78
CA SER A 53 0.59 -2.31 11.14
C SER A 53 0.22 -1.32 10.02
N GLY A 54 0.51 -0.03 10.21
CA GLY A 54 0.34 1.00 9.20
C GLY A 54 1.19 0.77 7.97
N ILE A 55 2.50 0.57 8.18
CA ILE A 55 3.46 0.31 7.10
C ILE A 55 3.11 -0.98 6.35
N ALA A 56 2.73 -2.05 7.05
CA ALA A 56 2.31 -3.29 6.41
C ALA A 56 1.09 -3.07 5.49
N LEU A 57 0.10 -2.29 5.93
CA LEU A 57 -1.08 -2.00 5.11
C LEU A 57 -0.74 -1.13 3.90
N VAL A 58 0.17 -0.16 4.06
CA VAL A 58 0.66 0.68 2.96
C VAL A 58 1.42 -0.16 1.93
N CYS A 59 2.28 -1.09 2.37
CA CYS A 59 2.93 -2.05 1.49
C CYS A 59 1.92 -2.86 0.68
N ILE A 60 0.89 -3.40 1.33
CA ILE A 60 -0.16 -4.18 0.67
C ILE A 60 -0.91 -3.31 -0.36
N SER A 61 -1.30 -2.09 0.01
CA SER A 61 -1.98 -1.17 -0.91
C SER A 61 -1.13 -0.86 -2.13
N ARG A 62 0.18 -0.65 -1.97
CA ARG A 62 1.09 -0.36 -3.09
C ARG A 62 1.25 -1.55 -4.03
N VAL A 63 1.31 -2.76 -3.49
CA VAL A 63 1.29 -3.99 -4.30
C VAL A 63 -0.03 -4.10 -5.06
N LEU A 64 -1.16 -3.88 -4.39
CA LEU A 64 -2.49 -3.90 -4.98
C LEU A 64 -2.66 -2.89 -6.12
N MET A 65 -2.08 -1.69 -6.00
CA MET A 65 -2.06 -0.69 -7.06
C MET A 65 -1.27 -1.12 -8.31
N ALA A 66 -0.21 -1.92 -8.14
CA ALA A 66 0.61 -2.39 -9.25
C ALA A 66 0.02 -3.61 -9.97
N VAL A 67 -0.84 -4.40 -9.30
CA VAL A 67 -1.47 -5.61 -9.86
C VAL A 67 -2.26 -5.34 -11.15
N PRO A 68 -3.17 -4.34 -11.23
CA PRO A 68 -3.95 -4.08 -12.44
C PRO A 68 -3.04 -3.73 -13.62
N GLY A 69 -2.06 -2.85 -13.41
CA GLY A 69 -1.11 -2.46 -14.44
C GLY A 69 -0.28 -3.63 -14.96
N MET A 70 0.09 -4.58 -14.10
CA MET A 70 0.90 -5.75 -14.50
C MET A 70 0.09 -6.90 -15.09
N THR A 71 -1.22 -6.98 -14.86
CA THR A 71 -2.07 -8.09 -15.34
C THR A 71 -2.93 -7.67 -16.53
N ILE A 72 -3.58 -6.51 -16.46
CA ILE A 72 -4.52 -6.01 -17.47
C ILE A 72 -3.76 -5.54 -18.71
N THR A 73 -2.69 -4.77 -18.52
CA THR A 73 -1.89 -4.22 -19.63
C THR A 73 -1.35 -5.31 -20.58
N PRO A 74 -0.65 -6.37 -20.12
CA PRO A 74 -0.15 -7.39 -21.04
C PRO A 74 -1.28 -8.22 -21.68
N VAL A 75 -2.44 -8.38 -21.02
CA VAL A 75 -3.61 -9.06 -21.60
C VAL A 75 -4.18 -8.24 -22.76
N ILE A 76 -4.38 -6.93 -22.56
CA ILE A 76 -4.89 -6.01 -23.58
C ILE A 76 -3.89 -5.88 -24.72
N THR A 77 -2.60 -5.68 -24.41
CA THR A 77 -1.55 -5.61 -25.42
C THR A 77 -1.46 -6.91 -26.23
N ASN A 78 -1.53 -8.08 -25.61
CA ASN A 78 -1.50 -9.36 -26.34
C ASN A 78 -2.75 -9.56 -27.21
N TYR A 79 -3.92 -9.14 -26.74
CA TYR A 79 -5.15 -9.16 -27.53
C TYR A 79 -5.06 -8.20 -28.74
N ALA A 80 -4.58 -6.98 -28.52
CA ALA A 80 -4.37 -5.97 -29.57
C ALA A 80 -3.32 -6.40 -30.61
N THR A 81 -2.23 -7.04 -30.18
CA THR A 81 -1.20 -7.60 -31.06
C THR A 81 -1.76 -8.75 -31.90
N ARG A 82 -2.56 -9.66 -31.30
CA ARG A 82 -3.24 -10.74 -32.05
C ARG A 82 -4.22 -10.22 -33.09
N ARG A 83 -4.83 -9.05 -32.86
CA ARG A 83 -5.74 -8.38 -33.81
C ARG A 83 -5.02 -7.62 -34.93
N GLY A 84 -3.68 -7.65 -34.96
CA GLY A 84 -2.86 -7.02 -36.00
C GLY A 84 -2.67 -5.52 -35.84
N MET A 85 -3.09 -4.89 -34.73
CA MET A 85 -2.96 -3.42 -34.55
C MET A 85 -1.51 -2.93 -34.58
N PHE A 86 -0.54 -3.80 -34.25
CA PHE A 86 0.88 -3.45 -34.20
C PHE A 86 1.72 -4.09 -35.31
N CYS A 87 1.11 -4.77 -36.29
CA CYS A 87 1.85 -5.41 -37.39
C CYS A 87 2.65 -4.42 -38.25
N LYS A 88 2.18 -3.18 -38.38
CA LYS A 88 2.82 -2.15 -39.22
C LYS A 88 3.90 -1.36 -38.48
N TYR A 89 3.83 -1.27 -37.15
CA TYR A 89 4.77 -0.52 -36.31
C TYR A 89 5.03 -1.26 -34.98
N PRO A 90 5.96 -2.23 -34.93
CA PRO A 90 6.22 -3.02 -33.72
C PRO A 90 6.75 -2.17 -32.55
N MET A 91 7.40 -1.04 -32.82
CA MET A 91 7.86 -0.09 -31.79
C MET A 91 6.72 0.68 -31.11
N ALA A 92 5.52 0.73 -31.70
CA ALA A 92 4.36 1.40 -31.12
C ALA A 92 3.72 0.62 -29.95
N VAL A 93 4.13 -0.65 -29.74
CA VAL A 93 3.68 -1.47 -28.61
C VAL A 93 4.12 -0.87 -27.27
N VAL A 94 5.33 -0.30 -27.21
CA VAL A 94 5.91 0.29 -25.99
C VAL A 94 5.11 1.52 -25.51
N PRO A 95 4.87 2.57 -26.33
CA PRO A 95 4.08 3.72 -25.89
C PRO A 95 2.62 3.35 -25.59
N PHE A 96 2.04 2.40 -26.33
CA PHE A 96 0.69 1.89 -26.03
C PHE A 96 0.62 1.20 -24.66
N GLN A 97 1.62 0.36 -24.35
CA GLN A 97 1.72 -0.32 -23.07
C GLN A 97 1.93 0.68 -21.92
N LEU A 98 2.81 1.66 -22.09
CA LEU A 98 3.04 2.72 -21.11
C LEU A 98 1.78 3.57 -20.88
N PHE A 99 1.04 3.90 -21.93
CA PHE A 99 -0.21 4.63 -21.82
C PHE A 99 -1.27 3.85 -21.02
N LEU A 100 -1.43 2.55 -21.30
CA LEU A 100 -2.36 1.68 -20.58
C LEU A 100 -1.98 1.51 -19.11
N VAL A 101 -0.70 1.31 -18.81
CA VAL A 101 -0.21 1.26 -17.42
C VAL A 101 -0.47 2.60 -16.74
N GLY A 102 -0.14 3.72 -17.40
CA GLY A 102 -0.38 5.06 -16.88
C GLY A 102 -1.84 5.27 -16.53
N LEU A 103 -2.75 4.95 -17.45
CA LEU A 103 -4.19 5.07 -17.23
C LEU A 103 -4.66 4.16 -16.07
N CYS A 104 -4.21 2.91 -16.01
CA CYS A 104 -4.53 2.01 -14.90
C CYS A 104 -4.04 2.56 -13.55
N VAL A 105 -2.82 3.10 -13.49
CA VAL A 105 -2.26 3.66 -12.26
C VAL A 105 -2.98 4.95 -11.86
N THR A 106 -3.33 5.81 -12.80
CA THR A 106 -4.08 7.05 -12.54
C THR A 106 -5.44 6.78 -11.90
N PHE A 107 -6.14 5.69 -12.28
CA PHE A 107 -7.40 5.31 -11.64
C PHE A 107 -7.20 4.45 -10.37
N ALA A 108 -6.22 3.54 -10.36
CA ALA A 108 -5.96 2.68 -9.21
C ALA A 108 -5.46 3.45 -7.99
N THR A 109 -4.68 4.51 -8.20
CA THR A 109 -4.14 5.35 -7.11
C THR A 109 -5.23 6.00 -6.25
N PRO A 110 -6.15 6.82 -6.79
CA PRO A 110 -7.20 7.44 -5.99
C PRO A 110 -8.15 6.40 -5.40
N LEU A 111 -8.42 5.30 -6.12
CA LEU A 111 -9.30 4.23 -5.65
C LEU A 111 -8.69 3.46 -4.46
N CYS A 112 -7.38 3.25 -4.46
CA CYS A 112 -6.67 2.67 -3.32
C CYS A 112 -6.55 3.65 -2.15
N CYS A 113 -6.33 4.94 -2.41
CA CYS A 113 -6.38 5.96 -1.36
C CYS A 113 -7.77 6.06 -0.71
N ALA A 114 -8.84 5.83 -1.47
CA ALA A 114 -10.21 5.80 -0.95
C ALA A 114 -10.52 4.51 -0.17
N LEU A 115 -10.08 3.35 -0.67
CA LEU A 115 -10.29 2.06 0.01
C LEU A 115 -9.45 1.91 1.27
N PHE A 116 -8.22 2.44 1.27
CA PHE A 116 -7.32 2.44 2.42
C PHE A 116 -7.22 3.86 2.99
N SER A 117 -8.24 4.26 3.75
CA SER A 117 -8.24 5.52 4.51
C SER A 117 -6.89 5.71 5.23
N GLN A 118 -6.26 6.87 4.98
CA GLN A 118 -5.03 7.31 5.67
C GLN A 118 -5.20 7.37 7.19
N GLN A 119 -6.42 7.51 7.70
CA GLN A 119 -6.69 7.37 9.12
C GLN A 119 -7.15 5.95 9.40
N ALA A 120 -6.45 5.27 10.29
CA ALA A 120 -6.87 3.98 10.77
C ALA A 120 -7.04 4.00 12.28
N GLN A 121 -8.02 3.23 12.72
CA GLN A 121 -8.33 3.06 14.12
C GLN A 121 -7.61 1.81 14.61
N ILE A 122 -6.95 1.92 15.76
CA ILE A 122 -6.35 0.80 16.45
C ILE A 122 -7.05 0.65 17.80
N SER A 123 -7.61 -0.54 18.06
CA SER A 123 -8.21 -0.85 19.35
C SER A 123 -7.13 -0.95 20.43
N ILE A 124 -7.44 -0.49 21.63
CA ILE A 124 -6.50 -0.41 22.77
C ILE A 124 -5.96 -1.80 23.19
N ASP A 125 -6.65 -2.89 22.84
CA ASP A 125 -6.15 -4.25 23.08
C ASP A 125 -4.95 -4.64 22.23
N ARG A 126 -4.69 -3.95 21.11
CA ARG A 126 -3.50 -4.15 20.27
C ARG A 126 -2.38 -3.14 20.55
N LEU A 127 -2.55 -2.25 21.53
CA LEU A 127 -1.50 -1.35 21.98
C LEU A 127 -0.47 -2.08 22.86
N GLU A 128 0.76 -1.56 22.88
CA GLU A 128 1.82 -2.04 23.78
C GLU A 128 1.36 -1.97 25.24
N ALA A 129 1.75 -2.94 26.07
CA ALA A 129 1.28 -3.07 27.45
C ALA A 129 1.52 -1.79 28.28
N ASP A 130 2.67 -1.15 28.06
CA ASP A 130 3.08 0.11 28.71
C ASP A 130 2.12 1.27 28.37
N LEU A 131 1.79 1.43 27.08
CA LEU A 131 0.86 2.43 26.58
C LEU A 131 -0.60 2.10 26.92
N LYS A 132 -0.95 0.81 26.96
CA LYS A 132 -2.29 0.33 27.34
C LYS A 132 -2.62 0.69 28.79
N GLU A 133 -1.65 0.56 29.70
CA GLU A 133 -1.84 0.96 31.10
C GLU A 133 -1.92 2.49 31.25
N GLU A 134 -1.12 3.24 30.50
CA GLU A 134 -1.17 4.71 30.52
C GLU A 134 -2.49 5.26 29.95
N VAL A 135 -2.99 4.68 28.85
CA VAL A 135 -4.28 5.04 28.24
C VAL A 135 -5.44 4.64 29.16
N LYS A 136 -5.41 3.44 29.76
CA LYS A 136 -6.45 3.03 30.73
C LYS A 136 -6.46 3.90 32.00
N LYS A 137 -5.30 4.39 32.44
CA LYS A 137 -5.19 5.32 33.60
C LYS A 137 -5.67 6.74 33.26
N LYS A 138 -5.30 7.30 32.11
CA LYS A 138 -5.66 8.68 31.73
C LYS A 138 -7.05 8.80 31.09
N TYR A 139 -7.50 7.79 30.35
CA TYR A 139 -8.73 7.83 29.54
C TYR A 139 -9.53 6.53 29.65
N PRO A 140 -10.20 6.27 30.80
CA PRO A 140 -10.90 5.01 31.06
C PRO A 140 -12.13 4.72 30.17
N LYS A 141 -12.59 5.71 29.37
CA LYS A 141 -13.78 5.60 28.49
C LYS A 141 -13.46 5.42 27.01
N VAL A 142 -12.20 5.54 26.60
CA VAL A 142 -11.82 5.43 25.20
C VAL A 142 -11.54 3.96 24.89
N THR A 143 -12.11 3.42 23.80
CA THR A 143 -11.95 2.01 23.39
C THR A 143 -11.09 1.88 22.12
N GLU A 144 -11.00 2.96 21.34
CA GLU A 144 -10.32 3.01 20.05
C GLU A 144 -9.51 4.30 19.91
N LEU A 145 -8.31 4.18 19.36
CA LEU A 145 -7.42 5.31 19.09
C LEU A 145 -7.22 5.49 17.60
N THR A 146 -7.16 6.74 17.15
CA THR A 146 -6.99 7.09 15.74
C THR A 146 -5.52 7.41 15.48
N PHE A 147 -4.90 6.77 14.49
CA PHE A 147 -3.56 7.12 14.05
C PHE A 147 -3.57 7.51 12.57
N ASN A 148 -2.80 8.54 12.27
CA ASN A 148 -2.62 8.99 10.89
C ASN A 148 -1.53 8.10 10.29
N LYS A 149 -1.91 7.18 9.39
CA LYS A 149 -0.97 6.52 8.49
C LYS A 149 -0.51 7.62 7.55
N GLY A 150 0.67 8.17 7.85
CA GLY A 150 1.21 9.29 7.10
C GLY A 150 1.12 9.06 5.59
N LEU A 151 0.93 10.16 4.86
CA LEU A 151 1.19 10.20 3.42
C LEU A 151 2.65 9.77 3.15
#